data_AF-A0A8K0WN93-F1
#
_entry.id   AF-A0A8K0WN93-F1
#
_cell.length_a   1.000
_cell.length_b   1.000
_cell.length_c   1.000
_cell.angle_alpha   90.00
_cell.angle_beta   90.00
_cell.angle_gamma   90.00
#
_symmetry.space_group_name_H-M   'P 1'
#
loop_
_entity.id
_entity.type
_entity.pdbx_description
1 polymer ?
#
loop_
_entity_poly.entity_id
_entity_poly.type
_entity_poly.pdbx_seq_one_letter_code
_entity_poly.pdbx_strand_id
1 'polypeptide(L)'
;MACTGAYMLPAIFVETMVEIYPEDVAQSALLMRLSSLTARETVVRLYAVASWIWGSFMLMDGIHTILAVVTVITGLFRPADWPPLFGKPTEACGLRRFWGRFWHRLAVRSYSNYGRLVAQSFGMLQHSHRTPGAGAVIAFTVFLISGLTHQVISWRLGTNDWLDLQWYLLNFAACFAETVIVSAVRSAAKQAGWARELAVIERSWLGWAIGFMWTFSFFFWGVPLWKFPRLHKQVTSFDRWMSIFSKMTIVPPT
;
A
#
# COMPACT_ATOMS: atom_id res chain seq x y z
N MET A 1 -10.87 -5.92 30.15
CA MET A 1 -11.62 -6.68 29.12
C MET A 1 -11.57 -5.88 27.83
N ALA A 2 -10.59 -6.18 26.97
CA ALA A 2 -10.51 -5.74 25.57
C ALA A 2 -9.68 -6.81 24.86
N CYS A 3 -10.38 -7.91 24.53
CA CYS A 3 -9.86 -9.00 23.75
C CYS A 3 -9.85 -8.61 22.26
N THR A 4 -8.98 -9.30 21.52
CA THR A 4 -9.04 -9.56 20.08
C THR A 4 -8.79 -8.39 19.12
N GLY A 5 -7.51 -8.13 18.88
CA GLY A 5 -6.99 -7.98 17.51
C GLY A 5 -6.41 -9.31 17.01
N ALA A 6 -7.10 -10.43 17.25
CA ALA A 6 -6.70 -11.72 16.71
C ALA A 6 -7.24 -11.82 15.30
N TYR A 7 -6.36 -11.65 14.30
CA TYR A 7 -6.70 -12.02 12.94
C TYR A 7 -6.84 -13.55 12.91
N MET A 8 -8.06 -14.04 12.68
CA MET A 8 -8.32 -15.47 12.43
C MET A 8 -7.71 -15.83 11.07
N LEU A 9 -6.47 -16.31 11.07
CA LEU A 9 -5.87 -16.93 9.89
C LEU A 9 -6.22 -18.42 9.91
N PRO A 10 -6.62 -19.01 8.76
CA PRO A 10 -6.84 -20.45 8.66
C PRO A 10 -5.59 -21.21 9.13
N ALA A 11 -5.78 -22.31 9.87
CA ALA A 11 -4.68 -23.07 10.50
C ALA A 11 -3.55 -23.48 9.53
N ILE A 12 -3.87 -23.67 8.24
CA ILE A 12 -2.89 -24.00 7.19
C ILE A 12 -1.87 -22.88 6.95
N PHE A 13 -2.19 -21.62 7.26
CA PHE A 13 -1.25 -20.51 7.19
C PHE A 13 -0.30 -20.51 8.39
N VAL A 14 -0.76 -20.97 9.57
CA VAL A 14 -0.01 -20.95 10.84
C VAL A 14 1.28 -21.78 10.75
N GLU A 15 1.25 -22.94 10.10
CA GLU A 15 2.45 -23.79 9.89
C GLU A 15 3.49 -23.19 8.93
N THR A 16 3.09 -22.25 8.07
CA THR A 16 3.98 -21.56 7.12
C THR A 16 4.33 -20.13 7.53
N MET A 17 3.83 -19.66 8.68
CA MET A 17 4.09 -18.29 9.12
C MET A 17 5.52 -18.18 9.60
N VAL A 18 6.26 -17.24 9.00
CA VAL A 18 7.52 -16.77 9.56
C VAL A 18 7.22 -16.30 10.97
N GLU A 19 7.75 -17.00 11.98
CA GLU A 19 7.62 -16.58 13.36
C GLU A 19 8.36 -15.24 13.51
N ILE A 20 7.61 -14.18 13.83
CA ILE A 20 8.14 -12.82 13.92
C ILE A 20 8.46 -12.55 15.39
N TYR A 21 9.73 -12.25 15.65
CA TYR A 21 10.21 -11.92 16.98
C TYR A 21 10.40 -10.40 17.11
N PRO A 22 10.41 -9.83 18.34
CA PRO A 22 10.58 -8.39 18.52
C PRO A 22 11.82 -7.82 17.83
N GLU A 23 12.94 -8.55 17.85
CA GLU A 23 14.19 -8.10 17.24
C GLU A 23 14.10 -7.95 15.71
N ASP A 24 13.22 -8.70 15.05
CA ASP A 24 13.01 -8.62 13.59
C ASP A 24 12.38 -7.31 13.15
N VAL A 25 11.59 -6.70 14.04
CA VAL A 25 10.80 -5.50 13.77
C VAL A 25 11.27 -4.27 14.56
N ALA A 26 12.28 -4.42 15.41
CA ALA A 26 12.86 -3.34 16.20
C ALA A 26 13.77 -2.39 15.40
N GLN A 27 14.47 -2.91 14.38
CA GLN A 27 15.59 -2.20 13.73
C GLN A 27 15.22 -1.35 12.50
N SER A 28 13.94 -1.30 12.12
CA SER A 28 13.47 -0.72 10.85
C SER A 28 13.68 0.79 10.64
N ALA A 29 14.33 1.50 11.56
CA ALA A 29 14.48 2.96 11.49
C ALA A 29 15.47 3.48 10.43
N LEU A 30 16.26 2.61 9.76
CA LEU A 30 17.27 3.06 8.78
C LEU A 30 16.86 2.70 7.34
N LEU A 31 16.38 3.73 6.64
CA LEU A 31 15.85 3.71 5.26
C LEU A 31 16.76 3.07 4.19
N MET A 32 18.07 2.98 4.41
CA MET A 32 19.04 2.59 3.36
C MET A 32 20.27 1.84 3.89
N ARG A 33 20.11 0.90 4.82
CA ARG A 33 21.23 0.05 5.24
C ARG A 33 21.40 -1.15 4.28
N LEU A 34 21.84 -0.88 3.05
CA LEU A 34 22.03 -1.90 2.00
C LEU A 34 23.14 -2.90 2.33
N SER A 35 24.21 -2.47 3.00
CA SER A 35 25.44 -3.24 3.20
C SER A 35 25.40 -4.24 4.36
N SER A 36 24.29 -4.35 5.10
CA SER A 36 24.21 -5.24 6.27
C SER A 36 22.86 -5.95 6.42
N LEU A 37 22.09 -6.08 5.34
CA LEU A 37 20.82 -6.80 5.41
C LEU A 37 21.09 -8.27 5.71
N THR A 38 20.52 -8.77 6.81
CA THR A 38 20.58 -10.20 7.12
C THR A 38 19.58 -10.97 6.25
N ALA A 39 19.82 -12.28 6.05
CA ALA A 39 18.88 -13.14 5.33
C ALA A 39 17.51 -13.18 6.04
N ARG A 40 17.50 -13.23 7.38
CA ARG A 40 16.28 -13.18 8.19
C ARG A 40 15.51 -11.89 7.99
N GLU A 41 16.18 -10.74 8.06
CA GLU A 41 15.55 -9.43 7.83
C GLU A 41 14.94 -9.34 6.42
N THR A 42 15.65 -9.86 5.41
CA THR A 42 15.14 -9.91 4.04
C THR A 42 13.86 -10.73 3.94
N VAL A 43 13.82 -11.93 4.54
CA VAL A 43 12.63 -12.80 4.57
C VAL A 43 11.46 -12.10 5.27
N VAL A 44 11.69 -11.48 6.43
CA VAL A 44 10.64 -10.77 7.19
C VAL A 44 10.08 -9.60 6.39
N ARG A 45 10.93 -8.81 5.70
CA ARG A 45 10.49 -7.71 4.84
C ARG A 45 9.67 -8.21 3.65
N LEU A 46 10.12 -9.28 2.98
CA LEU A 46 9.39 -9.90 1.88
C LEU A 46 8.02 -10.41 2.34
N TYR A 47 7.99 -11.09 3.49
CA TYR A 47 6.76 -11.57 4.10
C TYR A 47 5.80 -10.41 4.44
N ALA A 48 6.29 -9.32 5.01
CA ALA A 48 5.47 -8.16 5.34
C ALA A 48 4.86 -7.50 4.08
N VAL A 49 5.62 -7.39 3.00
CA VAL A 49 5.11 -6.89 1.71
C VAL A 49 4.07 -7.85 1.13
N ALA A 50 4.39 -9.15 1.06
CA ALA A 50 3.51 -10.16 0.48
C ALA A 50 2.20 -10.30 1.27
N SER A 51 2.27 -10.41 2.59
CA SER A 51 1.09 -10.49 3.47
C SER A 51 0.21 -9.25 3.36
N TRP A 52 0.79 -8.04 3.26
CA TRP A 52 0.02 -6.83 3.07
C TRP A 52 -0.70 -6.81 1.70
N ILE A 53 0.02 -7.05 0.61
CA ILE A 53 -0.57 -7.01 -0.75
C ILE A 53 -1.62 -8.11 -0.90
N TRP A 54 -1.26 -9.34 -0.61
CA TRP A 54 -2.11 -10.50 -0.86
C TRP A 54 -3.27 -10.58 0.13
N GLY A 55 -3.03 -10.26 1.40
CA GLY A 55 -4.10 -10.19 2.41
C GLY A 55 -5.15 -9.12 2.05
N SER A 56 -4.71 -7.94 1.60
CA SER A 56 -5.63 -6.89 1.14
C SER A 56 -6.38 -7.31 -0.11
N PHE A 57 -5.69 -7.90 -1.09
CA PHE A 57 -6.31 -8.38 -2.33
C PHE A 57 -7.40 -9.41 -2.03
N MET A 58 -7.07 -10.48 -1.31
CA MET A 58 -7.99 -11.58 -1.03
C MET A 58 -9.22 -11.12 -0.24
N LEU A 59 -9.02 -10.27 0.77
CA LEU A 59 -10.13 -9.74 1.56
C LEU A 59 -11.06 -8.86 0.71
N MET A 60 -10.49 -7.90 -0.02
CA MET A 60 -11.29 -6.93 -0.77
C MET A 60 -11.97 -7.57 -1.98
N ASP A 61 -11.25 -8.40 -2.72
CA ASP A 61 -11.78 -9.09 -3.91
C ASP A 61 -12.80 -10.17 -3.50
N GLY A 62 -12.57 -10.87 -2.38
CA GLY A 62 -13.52 -11.82 -1.82
C GLY A 62 -14.84 -11.14 -1.41
N ILE A 63 -14.78 -10.04 -0.65
CA ILE A 63 -15.97 -9.27 -0.27
C ILE A 63 -16.67 -8.72 -1.52
N HIS A 64 -15.91 -8.17 -2.47
CA HIS A 64 -16.45 -7.65 -3.72
C HIS A 64 -17.21 -8.72 -4.50
N THR A 65 -16.64 -9.93 -4.61
CA THR A 65 -17.25 -11.07 -5.31
C THR A 65 -18.52 -11.53 -4.59
N ILE A 66 -18.52 -11.63 -3.26
CA ILE A 66 -19.70 -12.01 -2.48
C ILE A 66 -20.84 -10.99 -2.71
N LEU A 67 -20.53 -9.70 -2.63
CA LEU A 67 -21.53 -8.65 -2.86
C LEU A 67 -22.05 -8.65 -4.31
N ALA A 68 -21.18 -8.89 -5.29
CA ALA A 68 -21.57 -9.05 -6.69
C ALA A 68 -22.57 -10.21 -6.85
N VAL A 69 -22.26 -11.38 -6.30
CA VAL A 69 -23.13 -12.56 -6.38
C VAL A 69 -24.48 -12.29 -5.74
N VAL A 70 -24.51 -11.79 -4.49
CA VAL A 70 -25.76 -11.52 -3.76
C VAL A 70 -26.63 -10.51 -4.52
N THR A 71 -26.05 -9.43 -5.00
CA THR A 71 -26.83 -8.36 -5.66
C THR A 71 -27.27 -8.71 -7.08
N VAL A 72 -26.54 -9.57 -7.79
CA VAL A 72 -26.96 -10.10 -9.10
C VAL A 72 -28.08 -11.12 -8.94
N ILE A 73 -27.98 -12.05 -7.99
CA ILE A 73 -29.02 -13.06 -7.75
C ILE A 73 -30.35 -12.41 -7.33
N THR A 74 -30.28 -11.34 -6.55
CA THR A 74 -31.47 -10.56 -6.13
C THR A 74 -32.02 -9.64 -7.21
N GLY A 75 -31.36 -9.56 -8.38
CA GLY A 75 -31.80 -8.74 -9.51
C GLY A 75 -31.57 -7.22 -9.33
N LEU A 76 -30.82 -6.80 -8.31
CA LEU A 76 -30.53 -5.38 -8.05
C LEU A 76 -29.54 -4.80 -9.06
N PHE A 77 -28.58 -5.60 -9.50
CA PHE A 77 -27.53 -5.20 -10.44
C PHE A 77 -27.27 -6.29 -11.47
N ARG A 78 -26.71 -5.92 -12.62
CA ARG A 78 -26.24 -6.88 -13.64
C ARG A 78 -24.77 -7.23 -13.38
N PRO A 79 -24.28 -8.38 -13.88
CA PRO A 79 -22.86 -8.73 -13.78
C PRO A 79 -21.92 -7.64 -14.32
N ALA A 80 -22.33 -6.93 -15.38
CA ALA A 80 -21.56 -5.84 -15.98
C ALA A 80 -21.41 -4.61 -15.07
N ASP A 81 -22.27 -4.46 -14.06
CA ASP A 81 -22.22 -3.35 -13.10
C ASP A 81 -21.17 -3.60 -11.98
N TRP A 82 -20.59 -4.82 -11.93
CA TRP A 82 -19.52 -5.24 -11.02
C TRP A 82 -18.18 -5.47 -11.75
N PRO A 83 -17.49 -4.41 -12.22
CA PRO A 83 -16.20 -4.56 -12.87
C PRO A 83 -15.12 -5.03 -11.88
N PRO A 84 -14.06 -5.73 -12.35
CA PRO A 84 -12.97 -6.17 -11.50
C PRO A 84 -12.40 -5.04 -10.64
N LEU A 85 -12.21 -5.32 -9.35
CA LEU A 85 -11.77 -4.33 -8.38
C LEU A 85 -10.32 -3.91 -8.61
N PHE A 86 -9.48 -4.87 -8.99
CA PHE A 86 -8.05 -4.72 -9.28
C PHE A 86 -7.78 -4.80 -10.78
N GLY A 87 -6.69 -4.16 -11.21
CA GLY A 87 -6.18 -4.24 -12.57
C GLY A 87 -5.33 -5.49 -12.82
N LYS A 88 -4.75 -5.58 -14.01
CA LYS A 88 -3.87 -6.70 -14.37
C LYS A 88 -2.53 -6.57 -13.64
N PRO A 89 -1.90 -7.66 -13.17
CA PRO A 89 -0.58 -7.61 -12.54
C PRO A 89 0.52 -6.98 -13.41
N THR A 90 0.38 -7.09 -14.73
CA THR A 90 1.27 -6.44 -15.71
C THR A 90 1.28 -4.92 -15.62
N GLU A 91 0.25 -4.31 -15.01
CA GLU A 91 0.16 -2.87 -14.79
C GLU A 91 0.87 -2.40 -13.51
N ALA A 92 1.44 -3.30 -12.71
CA ALA A 92 2.24 -2.97 -11.52
C ALA A 92 3.69 -2.50 -11.86
N CYS A 93 3.90 -1.91 -13.04
CA CYS A 93 5.20 -1.39 -13.48
C CYS A 93 5.26 0.13 -13.31
N GLY A 94 5.79 0.56 -12.16
CA GLY A 94 5.86 1.95 -11.71
C GLY A 94 4.77 2.26 -10.67
N LEU A 95 5.09 3.09 -9.68
CA LEU A 95 4.20 3.42 -8.56
C LEU A 95 2.92 4.11 -9.05
N ARG A 96 3.02 4.99 -10.05
CA ARG A 96 1.85 5.66 -10.60
C ARG A 96 0.89 4.67 -11.27
N ARG A 97 1.41 3.65 -11.96
CA ARG A 97 0.58 2.62 -12.61
C ARG A 97 0.04 1.64 -11.56
N PHE A 98 0.86 1.28 -10.57
CA PHE A 98 0.44 0.47 -9.44
C PHE A 98 -0.80 1.08 -8.77
N TRP A 99 -0.72 2.31 -8.27
CA TRP A 99 -1.84 2.95 -7.56
C TRP A 99 -3.00 3.39 -8.47
N GLY A 100 -2.70 3.75 -9.73
CA GLY A 100 -3.69 4.29 -10.65
C GLY A 100 -4.44 3.26 -11.51
N ARG A 101 -3.90 2.04 -11.66
CA ARG A 101 -4.46 1.02 -12.56
C ARG A 101 -4.57 -0.36 -11.93
N PHE A 102 -3.55 -0.79 -11.20
CA PHE A 102 -3.52 -2.12 -10.59
C PHE A 102 -4.29 -2.17 -9.26
N TRP A 103 -4.00 -1.26 -8.33
CA TRP A 103 -4.61 -1.24 -7.00
C TRP A 103 -6.11 -0.92 -7.05
N HIS A 104 -6.83 -1.28 -5.99
CA HIS A 104 -8.30 -1.25 -5.97
C HIS A 104 -8.90 0.09 -6.44
N ARG A 105 -9.93 0.04 -7.28
CA ARG A 105 -10.52 1.25 -7.88
C ARG A 105 -11.67 1.87 -7.06
N LEU A 106 -12.00 1.29 -5.91
CA LEU A 106 -13.17 1.65 -5.09
C LEU A 106 -13.25 3.14 -4.76
N ALA A 107 -12.14 3.72 -4.29
CA ALA A 107 -12.12 5.09 -3.82
C ALA A 107 -11.61 6.10 -4.87
N VAL A 108 -11.02 5.62 -5.96
CA VAL A 108 -10.31 6.46 -6.95
C VAL A 108 -11.25 7.50 -7.55
N ARG A 109 -12.47 7.10 -7.96
CA ARG A 109 -13.43 8.01 -8.58
C ARG A 109 -13.88 9.10 -7.61
N SER A 110 -14.31 8.70 -6.41
CA SER A 110 -14.79 9.61 -5.37
C SER A 110 -13.71 10.59 -4.94
N TYR A 111 -12.51 10.11 -4.63
CA TYR A 111 -11.41 10.97 -4.19
C TYR A 111 -10.90 11.88 -5.30
N SER A 112 -10.88 11.41 -6.55
CA SER A 112 -10.52 12.25 -7.70
C SER A 112 -11.52 13.38 -7.96
N ASN A 113 -12.81 13.19 -7.64
CA ASN A 113 -13.79 14.27 -7.71
C ASN A 113 -13.47 15.39 -6.73
N TYR A 114 -13.16 15.04 -5.48
CA TYR A 114 -12.71 16.03 -4.49
C TYR A 114 -11.41 16.72 -4.93
N GLY A 115 -10.44 15.96 -5.46
CA GLY A 115 -9.22 16.55 -6.02
C GLY A 115 -9.47 17.52 -7.18
N ARG A 116 -10.46 17.24 -8.03
CA ARG A 116 -10.87 18.16 -9.11
C ARG A 116 -11.50 19.43 -8.55
N LEU A 117 -12.37 19.32 -7.53
CA LEU A 117 -12.94 20.50 -6.88
C LEU A 117 -11.85 21.37 -6.25
N VAL A 118 -10.90 20.77 -5.53
CA VAL A 118 -9.75 21.49 -4.96
C VAL A 118 -8.94 22.19 -6.06
N ALA A 119 -8.62 21.50 -7.15
CA ALA A 119 -7.89 22.08 -8.26
C ALA A 119 -8.68 23.20 -8.97
N GLN A 120 -10.01 23.09 -9.07
CA GLN A 120 -10.89 24.16 -9.59
C GLN A 120 -10.87 25.39 -8.68
N SER A 121 -10.92 25.20 -7.35
CA SER A 121 -10.86 26.29 -6.37
C SER A 121 -9.54 27.08 -6.45
N PHE A 122 -8.44 26.42 -6.83
CA PHE A 122 -7.15 27.07 -7.10
C PHE A 122 -7.03 27.63 -8.54
N GLY A 123 -8.10 27.63 -9.33
CA GLY A 123 -8.10 28.12 -10.72
C GLY A 123 -7.30 27.26 -11.70
N MET A 124 -6.92 26.03 -11.32
CA MET A 124 -6.07 25.14 -12.13
C MET A 124 -6.82 24.36 -13.21
N LEU A 125 -8.15 24.29 -13.09
CA LEU A 125 -9.05 23.63 -14.01
C LEU A 125 -10.09 24.64 -14.49
N GLN A 126 -9.80 25.30 -15.62
CA GLN A 126 -10.75 26.16 -16.30
C GLN A 126 -11.28 25.45 -17.56
N HIS A 127 -12.47 25.86 -18.04
CA HIS A 127 -13.19 25.18 -19.14
C HIS A 127 -12.34 24.99 -20.42
N SER A 128 -11.34 25.84 -20.66
CA SER A 128 -10.50 25.80 -21.87
C SER A 128 -9.04 25.37 -21.61
N HIS A 129 -8.57 25.39 -20.35
CA HIS A 129 -7.16 25.16 -20.04
C HIS A 129 -6.96 24.40 -18.72
N ARG A 130 -6.10 23.39 -18.77
CA ARG A 130 -5.59 22.67 -17.60
C ARG A 130 -4.17 23.17 -17.33
N THR A 131 -3.94 23.77 -16.17
CA THR A 131 -2.59 24.23 -15.81
C THR A 131 -1.66 23.04 -15.56
N PRO A 132 -0.36 23.19 -15.84
CA PRO A 132 0.65 22.25 -15.36
C PRO A 132 0.53 22.08 -13.84
N GLY A 133 0.52 20.83 -13.35
CA GLY A 133 0.40 20.54 -11.92
C GLY A 133 -1.01 20.24 -11.42
N ALA A 134 -2.08 20.49 -12.19
CA ALA A 134 -3.44 20.14 -11.77
C ALA A 134 -3.59 18.63 -11.46
N GLY A 135 -2.87 17.78 -12.20
CA GLY A 135 -2.81 16.34 -11.92
C GLY A 135 -2.12 16.00 -10.59
N ALA A 136 -1.10 16.77 -10.19
CA ALA A 136 -0.41 16.58 -8.92
C ALA A 136 -1.30 16.98 -7.74
N VAL A 137 -2.07 18.07 -7.85
CA VAL A 137 -3.06 18.46 -6.83
C VAL A 137 -4.13 17.40 -6.67
N ILE A 138 -4.70 16.90 -7.78
CA ILE A 138 -5.69 15.81 -7.71
C ILE A 138 -5.08 14.57 -7.04
N ALA A 139 -3.87 14.16 -7.43
CA ALA A 139 -3.21 13.01 -6.84
C ALA A 139 -2.92 13.23 -5.34
N PHE A 140 -2.45 14.41 -4.95
CA PHE A 140 -2.21 14.77 -3.55
C PHE A 140 -3.50 14.65 -2.73
N THR A 141 -4.61 15.21 -3.21
CA THR A 141 -5.90 15.10 -2.54
C THR A 141 -6.36 13.63 -2.41
N VAL A 142 -6.16 12.81 -3.44
CA VAL A 142 -6.51 11.39 -3.39
C VAL A 142 -5.71 10.65 -2.32
N PHE A 143 -4.40 10.85 -2.26
CA PHE A 143 -3.55 10.22 -1.24
C PHE A 143 -3.82 10.78 0.16
N LEU A 144 -4.09 12.08 0.30
CA LEU A 144 -4.42 12.72 1.57
C LEU A 144 -5.72 12.16 2.16
N ILE A 145 -6.80 12.12 1.38
CA ILE A 145 -8.10 11.58 1.85
C ILE A 145 -7.97 10.09 2.18
N SER A 146 -7.22 9.32 1.36
CA SER A 146 -6.93 7.91 1.65
C SER A 146 -6.21 7.76 2.99
N GLY A 147 -5.13 8.53 3.19
CA GLY A 147 -4.36 8.53 4.43
C GLY A 147 -5.19 8.88 5.65
N LEU A 148 -6.01 9.94 5.58
CA LEU A 148 -6.89 10.35 6.66
C LEU A 148 -7.94 9.28 6.98
N THR A 149 -8.55 8.66 5.97
CA THR A 149 -9.56 7.63 6.17
C THR A 149 -8.96 6.41 6.87
N HIS A 150 -7.81 5.93 6.40
CA HIS A 150 -7.09 4.84 7.05
C HIS A 150 -6.64 5.19 8.48
N GLN A 151 -6.17 6.42 8.69
CA GLN A 151 -5.75 6.88 10.00
C GLN A 151 -6.89 6.91 11.02
N VAL A 152 -8.06 7.40 10.61
CA VAL A 152 -9.26 7.41 11.46
C VAL A 152 -9.66 5.98 11.85
N ILE A 153 -9.64 5.04 10.91
CA ILE A 153 -9.93 3.63 11.20
C ILE A 153 -8.90 3.07 12.19
N SER A 154 -7.61 3.30 11.97
CA SER A 154 -6.56 2.83 12.87
C SER A 154 -6.69 3.40 14.28
N TRP A 155 -7.09 4.66 14.45
CA TRP A 155 -7.37 5.21 15.77
C TRP A 155 -8.59 4.56 16.42
N ARG A 156 -9.64 4.28 15.66
CA ARG A 156 -10.82 3.55 16.16
C ARG A 156 -10.48 2.12 16.59
N LEU A 157 -9.47 1.51 15.96
CA LEU A 157 -8.93 0.21 16.34
C LEU A 157 -7.89 0.28 17.48
N GLY A 158 -7.69 1.45 18.09
CA GLY A 158 -6.87 1.62 19.30
C GLY A 158 -5.40 1.95 19.06
N THR A 159 -5.00 2.28 17.82
CA THR A 159 -3.65 2.83 17.60
C THR A 159 -3.60 4.32 17.99
N ASN A 160 -2.41 4.80 18.37
CA ASN A 160 -2.18 6.22 18.69
C ASN A 160 -0.91 6.72 17.98
N ASP A 161 -0.91 6.64 16.66
CA ASP A 161 0.17 7.08 15.79
C ASP A 161 -0.39 7.76 14.53
N TRP A 162 0.48 8.24 13.64
CA TRP A 162 0.12 8.87 12.36
C TRP A 162 0.67 8.10 11.15
N LEU A 163 0.98 6.81 11.33
CA LEU A 163 1.75 6.03 10.36
C LEU A 163 0.98 5.79 9.05
N ASP A 164 -0.34 5.70 9.09
CA ASP A 164 -1.13 5.52 7.86
C ASP A 164 -1.10 6.80 7.02
N LEU A 165 -1.31 7.97 7.64
CA LEU A 165 -1.23 9.23 6.92
C LEU A 165 0.17 9.44 6.31
N GLN A 166 1.23 9.18 7.08
CA GLN A 166 2.61 9.26 6.59
C GLN A 166 2.87 8.30 5.42
N TRP A 167 2.36 7.06 5.50
CA TRP A 167 2.48 6.07 4.44
C TRP A 167 1.85 6.54 3.13
N TYR A 168 0.63 7.05 3.17
CA TYR A 168 -0.05 7.52 1.96
C TYR A 168 0.60 8.80 1.39
N LEU A 169 1.08 9.72 2.23
CA LEU A 169 1.83 10.89 1.77
C LEU A 169 3.20 10.53 1.18
N LEU A 170 3.88 9.52 1.71
CA LEU A 170 5.12 8.98 1.14
C LEU A 170 4.85 8.38 -0.25
N ASN A 171 3.76 7.65 -0.43
CA ASN A 171 3.37 7.11 -1.73
C ASN A 171 3.06 8.22 -2.74
N PHE A 172 2.41 9.31 -2.32
CA PHE A 172 2.24 10.50 -3.16
C PHE A 172 3.60 11.09 -3.57
N ALA A 173 4.49 11.33 -2.60
CA ALA A 173 5.80 11.91 -2.87
C ALA A 173 6.61 11.04 -3.85
N ALA A 174 6.57 9.72 -3.68
CA ALA A 174 7.24 8.78 -4.57
C ALA A 174 6.64 8.74 -5.98
N CYS A 175 5.30 8.75 -6.11
CA CYS A 175 4.64 8.86 -7.42
C CYS A 175 4.92 10.19 -8.12
N PHE A 176 4.99 11.28 -7.36
CA PHE A 176 5.31 12.61 -7.87
C PHE A 176 6.77 12.66 -8.35
N ALA A 177 7.71 12.18 -7.53
CA ALA A 177 9.12 12.06 -7.89
C ALA A 177 9.32 11.19 -9.13
N GLU A 178 8.69 10.01 -9.20
CA GLU A 178 8.68 9.14 -10.39
C GLU A 178 8.22 9.92 -11.64
N THR A 179 7.12 10.67 -11.53
CA THR A 179 6.58 11.45 -12.65
C THR A 179 7.54 12.56 -13.10
N VAL A 180 8.17 13.27 -12.16
CA VAL A 180 9.13 14.32 -12.46
C VAL A 180 10.40 13.75 -13.11
N ILE A 181 10.97 12.68 -12.54
CA ILE A 181 12.17 12.01 -13.06
C ILE A 181 11.93 11.48 -14.47
N VAL A 182 10.83 10.74 -14.69
CA VAL A 182 10.50 10.20 -16.02
C VAL A 182 10.28 11.34 -17.02
N SER A 183 9.65 12.45 -16.62
CA SER A 183 9.45 13.60 -17.49
C SER A 183 10.77 14.30 -17.84
N ALA A 184 11.70 14.41 -16.88
CA ALA A 184 13.03 14.96 -17.10
C ALA A 184 13.85 14.07 -18.04
N VAL A 185 13.86 12.75 -17.82
CA VAL A 185 14.55 11.78 -18.69
C VAL A 185 14.01 11.85 -20.12
N ARG A 186 12.69 11.88 -20.31
CA ARG A 186 12.08 12.02 -21.64
C ARG A 186 12.44 13.34 -22.31
N SER A 187 12.50 14.43 -21.54
CA SER A 187 12.87 15.74 -22.07
C SER A 187 14.34 15.78 -22.50
N ALA A 188 15.24 15.23 -21.69
CA ALA A 188 16.66 15.09 -22.01
C ALA A 188 16.90 14.20 -23.24
N ALA A 189 16.23 13.03 -23.31
CA ALA A 189 16.31 12.15 -24.47
C ALA A 189 15.80 12.81 -25.75
N LYS A 190 14.75 13.65 -25.65
CA LYS A 190 14.27 14.44 -26.80
C LYS A 190 15.31 15.45 -27.26
N GLN A 191 15.98 16.15 -26.34
CA GLN A 191 17.04 17.10 -26.68
C GLN A 191 18.27 16.42 -27.28
N ALA A 192 18.60 15.20 -26.82
CA ALA A 192 19.70 14.39 -27.34
C ALA A 192 19.37 13.62 -28.64
N GLY A 193 18.13 13.71 -29.14
CA GLY A 193 17.68 13.00 -30.34
C GLY A 193 17.37 11.51 -30.15
N TRP A 194 17.38 10.99 -28.91
CA TRP A 194 17.16 9.57 -28.57
C TRP A 194 15.71 9.24 -28.14
N ALA A 195 14.76 10.10 -28.51
CA ALA A 195 13.37 9.96 -28.06
C ALA A 195 12.71 8.66 -28.56
N ARG A 196 13.09 8.20 -29.77
CA ARG A 196 12.51 7.00 -30.38
C ARG A 196 13.02 5.74 -29.67
N GLU A 197 14.32 5.69 -29.40
CA GLU A 197 15.02 4.61 -28.73
C GLU A 197 14.50 4.46 -27.30
N LEU A 198 14.37 5.58 -26.57
CA LEU A 198 13.79 5.58 -25.22
C LEU A 198 12.34 5.05 -25.25
N ALA A 199 11.53 5.48 -26.22
CA ALA A 199 10.15 5.00 -26.34
C ALA A 199 10.06 3.50 -26.65
N VAL A 200 11.02 2.95 -27.40
CA VAL A 200 11.13 1.50 -27.64
C VAL A 200 11.49 0.78 -26.33
N ILE A 201 12.47 1.29 -25.58
CA ILE A 201 12.85 0.72 -24.28
C ILE A 201 11.68 0.75 -23.29
N GLU A 202 10.97 1.87 -23.16
CA GLU A 202 9.83 2.02 -22.26
C GLU A 202 8.67 1.05 -22.57
N ARG A 203 8.50 0.68 -23.86
CA ARG A 203 7.48 -0.28 -24.30
C ARG A 203 7.95 -1.73 -24.26
N SER A 204 9.26 -1.95 -24.17
CA SER A 204 9.86 -3.27 -24.13
C SER A 204 9.70 -3.95 -22.77
N TRP A 205 10.04 -5.23 -22.71
CA TRP A 205 10.12 -5.98 -21.47
C TRP A 205 11.13 -5.38 -20.47
N LEU A 206 12.18 -4.71 -20.95
CA LEU A 206 13.17 -4.04 -20.10
C LEU A 206 12.55 -2.86 -19.35
N GLY A 207 11.81 -1.99 -20.05
CA GLY A 207 11.11 -0.88 -19.42
C GLY A 207 10.07 -1.36 -18.40
N TRP A 208 9.37 -2.45 -18.73
CA TRP A 208 8.48 -3.11 -17.79
C TRP A 208 9.22 -3.63 -16.54
N ALA A 209 10.32 -4.36 -16.73
CA ALA A 209 11.12 -4.93 -15.64
C ALA A 209 11.71 -3.84 -14.74
N ILE A 210 12.24 -2.75 -15.30
CA ILE A 210 12.74 -1.60 -14.54
C ILE A 210 11.63 -0.99 -13.68
N GLY A 211 10.44 -0.74 -14.28
CA GLY A 211 9.31 -0.18 -13.54
C GLY A 211 8.79 -1.12 -12.45
N PHE A 212 8.79 -2.43 -12.70
CA PHE A 212 8.40 -3.44 -11.72
C PHE A 212 9.41 -3.53 -10.58
N MET A 213 10.72 -3.58 -10.89
CA MET A 213 11.78 -3.56 -9.87
C MET A 213 11.72 -2.30 -9.01
N TRP A 214 11.51 -1.13 -9.61
CA TRP A 214 11.32 0.12 -8.87
C TRP A 214 10.14 0.04 -7.88
N THR A 215 9.00 -0.48 -8.35
CA THR A 215 7.80 -0.66 -7.51
C THR A 215 8.08 -1.63 -6.36
N PHE A 216 8.72 -2.76 -6.66
CA PHE A 216 9.10 -3.76 -5.66
C PHE A 216 10.08 -3.19 -4.63
N SER A 217 11.15 -2.52 -5.06
CA SER A 217 12.12 -1.89 -4.17
C SER A 217 11.46 -0.85 -3.27
N PHE A 218 10.58 -0.02 -3.81
CA PHE A 218 9.84 0.96 -3.02
C PHE A 218 9.02 0.30 -1.90
N PHE A 219 8.30 -0.79 -2.19
CA PHE A 219 7.54 -1.50 -1.16
C PHE A 219 8.44 -2.27 -0.18
N PHE A 220 9.51 -2.90 -0.66
CA PHE A 220 10.48 -3.61 0.17
C PHE A 220 11.08 -2.72 1.26
N TRP A 221 11.35 -1.45 0.96
CA TRP A 221 11.87 -0.48 1.92
C TRP A 221 10.76 0.28 2.67
N GLY A 222 9.67 0.60 1.98
CA GLY A 222 8.61 1.45 2.51
C GLY A 222 7.65 0.73 3.46
N VAL A 223 7.23 -0.50 3.15
CA VAL A 223 6.24 -1.24 3.97
C VAL A 223 6.76 -1.49 5.39
N PRO A 224 8.03 -1.89 5.61
CA PRO A 224 8.57 -2.04 6.95
C PRO A 224 8.46 -0.77 7.80
N LEU A 225 8.76 0.40 7.24
CA LEU A 225 8.68 1.68 7.97
C LEU A 225 7.26 1.99 8.45
N TRP A 226 6.26 1.55 7.69
CA TRP A 226 4.86 1.72 8.03
C TRP A 226 4.35 0.64 9.02
N LYS A 227 4.70 -0.63 8.79
CA LYS A 227 4.15 -1.77 9.54
C LYS A 227 4.92 -2.13 10.80
N PHE A 228 6.25 -2.11 10.75
CA PHE A 228 7.09 -2.65 11.83
C PHE A 228 6.92 -1.92 13.15
N PRO A 229 6.76 -0.58 13.22
CA PRO A 229 6.52 0.09 14.50
C PRO A 229 5.28 -0.42 15.23
N ARG A 230 4.22 -0.78 14.49
CA ARG A 230 2.99 -1.37 15.06
C ARG A 230 3.21 -2.83 15.44
N LEU A 231 3.84 -3.61 14.56
CA LEU A 231 4.18 -5.01 14.83
C LEU A 231 5.07 -5.15 16.07
N HIS A 232 6.12 -4.34 16.20
CA HIS A 232 7.01 -4.34 17.35
C HIS A 232 6.27 -4.11 18.67
N LYS A 233 5.35 -3.13 18.71
CA LYS A 233 4.50 -2.90 19.88
C LYS A 233 3.60 -4.11 20.19
N GLN A 234 3.03 -4.74 19.17
CA GLN A 234 2.16 -5.91 19.33
C GLN A 234 2.91 -7.13 19.85
N VAL A 235 4.03 -7.49 19.22
CA VAL A 235 4.85 -8.65 19.61
C VAL A 235 5.44 -8.43 21.00
N THR A 236 6.00 -7.25 21.31
CA THR A 236 6.53 -6.95 22.65
C THR A 236 5.46 -7.03 23.74
N SER A 237 4.24 -6.56 23.45
CA SER A 237 3.11 -6.66 24.39
C SER A 237 2.72 -8.12 24.63
N PHE A 238 2.67 -8.92 23.55
CA PHE A 238 2.35 -10.34 23.61
C PHE A 238 3.38 -11.13 24.43
N ASP A 239 4.68 -10.94 24.16
CA ASP A 239 5.77 -11.58 24.91
C ASP A 239 5.73 -11.24 26.39
N ARG A 240 5.44 -9.97 26.71
CA ARG A 240 5.27 -9.53 28.10
C ARG A 240 4.12 -10.26 28.79
N TRP A 241 2.97 -10.39 28.13
CA TRP A 241 1.82 -11.12 28.68
C TRP A 241 2.10 -12.61 28.84
N MET A 242 2.71 -13.25 27.85
CA MET A 242 3.12 -14.64 27.94
C MET A 242 4.10 -14.89 29.09
N SER A 243 5.06 -14.00 29.31
CA SER A 243 5.98 -14.06 30.44
C SER A 243 5.29 -13.92 31.79
N ILE A 244 4.21 -13.15 31.87
CA ILE A 244 3.39 -13.04 33.08
C ILE A 244 2.61 -14.34 33.29
N PHE A 245 1.93 -14.85 32.26
CA PHE A 245 1.13 -16.07 32.35
C PHE A 245 1.96 -17.30 32.70
N SER A 246 3.18 -17.43 32.17
CA SER A 246 4.07 -18.55 32.51
C SER A 246 4.53 -18.54 33.97
N LYS A 247 4.47 -17.39 34.64
CA LYS A 247 4.80 -17.23 36.07
C LYS A 247 3.59 -17.38 36.99
N MET A 248 2.37 -17.39 36.46
CA MET A 248 1.17 -17.61 37.27
C MET A 248 1.05 -19.11 37.58
N THR A 249 1.16 -19.49 38.85
CA THR A 249 0.83 -20.84 39.32
C THR A 249 -0.64 -20.90 39.75
N ILE A 250 -1.32 -22.00 39.44
CA ILE A 250 -2.69 -22.24 39.90
C ILE A 250 -2.62 -22.57 41.39
N VAL A 251 -3.12 -21.69 42.24
CA VAL A 251 -3.27 -21.95 43.67
C VAL A 251 -4.64 -22.59 43.89
N PRO A 252 -4.73 -23.85 44.37
CA PRO A 252 -6.01 -24.48 44.65
C PRO A 252 -6.73 -23.78 45.82
N PRO A 253 -8.08 -23.76 45.83
CA PRO A 253 -8.84 -23.19 46.93
C PRO A 253 -8.61 -23.99 48.21
N THR A 254 -8.39 -23.27 49.33
CA THR A 254 -8.27 -23.81 50.69
C THR A 254 -9.61 -24.22 51.27
#